data_AF-A0A953QYD4-F1
#
_entry.id   AF-A0A953QYD4-F1
#
_cell.length_a   1.000
_cell.length_b   1.000
_cell.length_c   1.000
_cell.angle_alpha   90.00
_cell.angle_beta   90.00
_cell.angle_gamma   90.00
#
_symmetry.space_group_name_H-M   'P 1'
#
loop_
_entity.id
_entity.type
_entity.pdbx_description
1 polymer ?
#
loop_
_entity_poly.entity_id
_entity_poly.type
_entity_poly.pdbx_seq_one_letter_code
_entity_poly.pdbx_strand_id
1 'polypeptide(L)'
;MPAPSIPPPVAQLGALPFSFYPAILNIQHNQWIYQSATWSEVMVRNTQTNETISIPRRYVGEVSSVEAPVTIVGLLTELEYRAGAVLPAKKRVIEMPLAVNDSRPPRTERPPATLAPVVGIRLEGGSESRIAKTVVAGVALGVVGCVLAISLYRGGLIASRAFYAPVAQQNLTASDDYRSVVRSLGDPARDGWQSGDQGRDFHILWYPRHRLYVVLMGQDSAQPRYIGALDRNWRPALTVPLPGIGNSYGLLASLRRF
;
A
#
# COMPACT_ATOMS: atom_id res chain seq x y z
N MET A 1 1.02 -22.58 -0.04
CA MET A 1 0.07 -22.31 1.06
C MET A 1 0.88 -22.19 2.34
N PRO A 2 0.92 -21.03 3.02
CA PRO A 2 1.50 -20.97 4.36
C PRO A 2 0.71 -21.91 5.29
N ALA A 3 1.40 -22.72 6.07
CA ALA A 3 0.78 -23.70 6.95
C ALA A 3 -0.18 -23.01 7.94
N PRO A 4 -1.31 -23.65 8.31
CA PRO A 4 -2.20 -23.09 9.32
C PRO A 4 -1.44 -22.96 10.64
N SER A 5 -1.28 -21.72 11.12
CA SER A 5 -0.64 -21.47 12.41
C SER A 5 -1.50 -22.07 13.51
N ILE A 6 -0.90 -22.84 14.42
CA ILE A 6 -1.57 -23.36 15.61
C ILE A 6 -2.28 -22.18 16.30
N PRO A 7 -3.60 -22.26 16.57
CA PRO A 7 -4.33 -21.16 17.19
C PRO A 7 -3.78 -20.89 18.60
N PRO A 8 -3.52 -19.63 18.99
CA PRO A 8 -3.11 -19.33 20.35
C PRO A 8 -4.27 -19.62 21.32
N PRO A 9 -4.01 -19.93 22.61
CA PRO A 9 -5.05 -20.24 23.58
C PRO A 9 -6.15 -19.16 23.67
N VAL A 10 -5.76 -17.89 23.56
CA VAL A 10 -6.68 -16.73 23.53
C VAL A 10 -7.68 -16.76 22.37
N ALA A 11 -7.38 -17.45 21.27
CA ALA A 11 -8.30 -17.56 20.14
C ALA A 11 -9.56 -18.35 20.47
N GLN A 12 -9.51 -19.22 21.50
CA GLN A 12 -10.68 -19.97 21.98
C GLN A 12 -11.73 -19.06 22.62
N LEU A 13 -11.34 -17.85 23.04
CA LEU A 13 -12.27 -16.87 23.61
C LEU A 13 -13.20 -16.24 22.57
N GLY A 14 -12.78 -16.21 21.29
CA GLY A 14 -13.57 -15.61 20.22
C GLY A 14 -13.99 -14.18 20.56
N ALA A 15 -15.30 -13.94 20.62
CA ALA A 15 -15.88 -12.63 20.92
C ALA A 15 -16.05 -12.32 22.42
N LEU A 16 -15.64 -13.23 23.31
CA LEU A 16 -15.78 -13.03 24.75
C LEU A 16 -14.81 -11.95 25.25
N PRO A 17 -15.26 -11.00 26.08
CA PRO A 17 -14.39 -9.99 26.65
C PRO A 17 -13.48 -10.61 27.71
N PHE A 18 -12.23 -10.19 27.74
CA PHE A 18 -11.23 -10.62 28.72
C PHE A 18 -10.31 -9.47 29.14
N SER A 19 -9.57 -9.68 30.22
CA SER A 19 -8.59 -8.72 30.75
C SER A 19 -7.20 -9.33 30.76
N PHE A 20 -6.16 -8.51 30.51
CA PHE A 20 -4.79 -8.99 30.65
C PHE A 20 -4.31 -8.90 32.10
N TYR A 21 -3.53 -9.89 32.53
CA TYR A 21 -2.81 -9.82 33.80
C TYR A 21 -1.34 -10.22 33.62
N PRO A 22 -0.37 -9.33 33.93
CA PRO A 22 -0.53 -7.93 34.35
C PRO A 22 -1.23 -7.05 33.29
N ALA A 23 -1.78 -5.91 33.71
CA ALA A 23 -2.40 -4.95 32.78
C ALA A 23 -1.31 -4.31 31.89
N ILE A 24 -1.67 -4.00 30.63
CA ILE A 24 -0.77 -3.29 29.72
C ILE A 24 -0.65 -1.83 30.17
N LEU A 25 0.57 -1.38 30.42
CA LEU A 25 0.87 -0.01 30.84
C LEU A 25 0.57 1.00 29.73
N ASN A 26 0.25 2.23 30.12
CA ASN A 26 -0.20 3.34 29.25
C ASN A 26 -1.53 3.07 28.52
N ILE A 27 -2.36 2.15 29.02
CA ILE A 27 -3.72 1.94 28.54
C ILE A 27 -4.71 2.09 29.70
N GLN A 28 -5.74 2.91 29.52
CA GLN A 28 -6.70 3.24 30.57
C GLN A 28 -7.67 2.08 30.87
N HIS A 29 -8.09 1.34 29.85
CA HIS A 29 -9.12 0.31 29.97
C HIS A 29 -8.56 -1.06 29.61
N ASN A 30 -8.58 -1.98 30.57
CA ASN A 30 -8.00 -3.32 30.43
C ASN A 30 -9.08 -4.38 30.13
N GLN A 31 -9.93 -4.11 29.16
CA GLN A 31 -10.91 -5.08 28.67
C GLN A 31 -10.83 -5.16 27.15
N TRP A 32 -10.71 -6.37 26.65
CA TRP A 32 -10.27 -6.67 25.30
C TRP A 32 -11.12 -7.77 24.68
N ILE A 33 -11.24 -7.75 23.36
CA ILE A 33 -11.86 -8.79 22.55
C ILE A 33 -10.83 -9.29 21.54
N TYR A 34 -10.75 -10.61 21.38
CA TYR A 34 -9.88 -11.23 20.39
C TYR A 34 -10.42 -10.96 18.98
N GLN A 35 -9.54 -10.60 18.04
CA GLN A 35 -9.92 -10.43 16.64
C GLN A 35 -9.31 -11.50 15.75
N SER A 36 -7.98 -11.58 15.74
CA SER A 36 -7.24 -12.49 14.86
C SER A 36 -5.83 -12.72 15.40
N ALA A 37 -5.13 -13.68 14.82
CA ALA A 37 -3.73 -13.92 15.12
C ALA A 37 -2.98 -14.26 13.84
N THR A 38 -1.76 -13.75 13.73
CA THR A 38 -0.76 -14.19 12.75
C THR A 38 0.17 -15.22 13.41
N TRP A 39 1.23 -15.66 12.73
CA TRP A 39 2.21 -16.57 13.31
C TRP A 39 3.00 -15.96 14.48
N SER A 40 3.14 -14.62 14.53
CA SER A 40 3.95 -13.89 15.52
C SER A 40 3.15 -12.97 16.43
N GLU A 41 1.94 -12.58 16.05
CA GLU A 41 1.17 -11.53 16.72
C GLU A 41 -0.29 -11.93 16.97
N VAL A 42 -0.87 -11.43 18.06
CA VAL A 42 -2.29 -11.50 18.39
C VAL A 42 -2.86 -10.11 18.28
N MET A 43 -3.93 -9.94 17.51
CA MET A 43 -4.67 -8.70 17.41
C MET A 43 -5.85 -8.73 18.38
N VAL A 44 -5.92 -7.70 19.22
CA VAL A 44 -6.98 -7.53 20.21
C VAL A 44 -7.54 -6.12 20.11
N ARG A 45 -8.83 -5.97 20.39
CA ARG A 45 -9.53 -4.69 20.35
C ARG A 45 -10.04 -4.32 21.74
N ASN A 46 -9.81 -3.08 22.14
CA ASN A 46 -10.32 -2.53 23.38
C ASN A 46 -11.84 -2.38 23.31
N THR A 47 -12.58 -2.83 24.34
CA THR A 47 -14.05 -2.74 24.35
C THR A 47 -14.57 -1.31 24.44
N GLN A 48 -13.80 -0.41 25.07
CA GLN A 48 -14.24 0.96 25.35
C GLN A 48 -13.69 1.97 24.35
N THR A 49 -12.42 1.87 23.98
CA THR A 49 -11.79 2.81 23.03
C THR A 49 -11.90 2.36 21.57
N ASN A 50 -12.31 1.11 21.31
CA ASN A 50 -12.25 0.46 20.00
C ASN A 50 -10.84 0.44 19.35
N GLU A 51 -9.80 0.78 20.11
CA GLU A 51 -8.42 0.72 19.64
C GLU A 51 -7.98 -0.73 19.45
N THR A 52 -7.31 -1.01 18.33
CA THR A 52 -6.80 -2.34 18.03
C THR A 52 -5.28 -2.33 18.18
N ILE A 53 -4.77 -3.24 19.02
CA ILE A 53 -3.33 -3.37 19.29
C ILE A 53 -2.84 -4.76 18.87
N SER A 54 -1.61 -4.82 18.35
CA SER A 54 -0.91 -6.08 18.08
C SER A 54 0.01 -6.41 19.25
N ILE A 55 -0.15 -7.61 19.80
CA ILE A 55 0.64 -8.12 20.91
C ILE A 55 1.47 -9.30 20.41
N PRO A 56 2.80 -9.31 20.58
CA PRO A 56 3.61 -10.45 20.20
C PRO A 56 3.17 -11.72 20.94
N ARG A 57 2.91 -12.79 20.19
CA ARG A 57 2.42 -14.09 20.70
C ARG A 57 3.30 -14.66 21.80
N ARG A 58 4.61 -14.41 21.75
CA ARG A 58 5.59 -14.84 22.75
C ARG A 58 5.38 -14.26 24.15
N TYR A 59 4.53 -13.24 24.30
CA TYR A 59 4.20 -12.62 25.59
C TYR A 59 2.79 -12.98 26.07
N VAL A 60 2.00 -13.68 25.27
CA VAL A 60 0.67 -14.15 25.63
C VAL A 60 0.79 -15.54 26.25
N GLY A 61 0.31 -15.68 27.48
CA GLY A 61 0.33 -16.92 28.24
C GLY A 61 -1.01 -17.65 28.22
N GLU A 62 -1.25 -18.40 29.28
CA GLU A 62 -2.46 -19.20 29.45
C GLU A 62 -3.69 -18.33 29.71
N VAL A 63 -4.84 -18.84 29.28
CA VAL A 63 -6.14 -18.27 29.59
C VAL A 63 -6.58 -18.88 30.91
N SER A 64 -6.52 -18.10 31.99
CA SER A 64 -6.97 -18.53 33.31
C SER A 64 -8.42 -18.10 33.50
N SER A 65 -9.32 -19.07 33.61
CA SER A 65 -10.68 -18.85 34.09
C SER A 65 -10.75 -19.30 35.54
N VAL A 66 -10.35 -18.45 36.47
CA VAL A 66 -10.41 -18.74 37.91
C VAL A 66 -11.71 -18.17 38.45
N GLU A 67 -12.81 -18.94 38.42
CA GLU A 67 -14.05 -18.81 39.22
C GLU A 67 -14.71 -17.40 39.39
N ALA A 68 -14.21 -16.37 38.70
CA ALA A 68 -14.55 -14.97 38.85
C ALA A 68 -15.24 -14.46 37.57
N PRO A 69 -16.03 -13.36 37.63
CA PRO A 69 -16.89 -12.94 36.51
C PRO A 69 -16.16 -12.45 35.25
N VAL A 70 -14.82 -12.37 35.25
CA VAL A 70 -14.04 -11.85 34.11
C VAL A 70 -12.94 -12.83 33.74
N THR A 71 -12.88 -13.19 32.45
CA THR A 71 -11.82 -14.05 31.90
C THR A 71 -10.49 -13.31 31.90
N ILE A 72 -9.43 -13.95 32.41
CA ILE A 72 -8.10 -13.35 32.49
C ILE A 72 -7.16 -14.07 31.53
N VAL A 73 -6.43 -13.29 30.73
CA VAL A 73 -5.36 -13.78 29.88
C VAL A 73 -4.03 -13.37 30.50
N GLY A 74 -3.21 -14.36 30.85
CA GLY A 74 -1.90 -14.12 31.43
C GLY A 74 -0.94 -13.48 30.42
N LEU A 75 -0.22 -12.44 30.82
CA LEU A 75 0.95 -11.94 30.10
C LEU A 75 2.23 -12.47 30.79
N LEU A 76 3.16 -12.98 29.98
CA LEU A 76 4.41 -13.55 30.48
C LEU A 76 5.40 -12.47 30.97
N THR A 77 5.15 -11.21 30.63
CA THR A 77 5.95 -10.06 31.04
C THR A 77 5.07 -8.82 31.10
N GLU A 78 5.48 -7.81 31.86
CA GLU A 78 4.83 -6.51 31.85
C GLU A 78 5.05 -5.84 30.50
N LEU A 79 3.94 -5.50 29.83
CA LEU A 79 3.94 -4.84 28.55
C LEU A 79 3.53 -3.37 28.72
N GLU A 80 4.12 -2.51 27.91
CA GLU A 80 3.84 -1.09 27.85
C GLU A 80 3.51 -0.70 26.42
N TYR A 81 2.45 0.09 26.26
CA TYR A 81 2.10 0.69 24.99
C TYR A 81 2.90 1.98 24.77
N ARG A 82 3.70 2.01 23.70
CA ARG A 82 4.50 3.18 23.28
C ARG A 82 4.41 3.37 21.78
N ALA A 83 4.00 4.57 21.34
CA ALA A 83 4.03 4.99 19.94
C ALA A 83 3.40 3.98 18.95
N GLY A 84 2.25 3.39 19.31
CA GLY A 84 1.55 2.42 18.44
C GLY A 84 2.04 0.98 18.54
N ALA A 85 3.01 0.67 19.41
CA ALA A 85 3.55 -0.65 19.60
C ALA A 85 3.51 -1.11 21.06
N VAL A 86 3.32 -2.41 21.28
CA VAL A 86 3.34 -3.05 22.60
C VAL A 86 4.72 -3.66 22.83
N LEU A 87 5.44 -3.17 23.85
CA LEU A 87 6.84 -3.54 24.13
C LEU A 87 6.99 -3.99 25.60
N PRO A 88 7.96 -4.85 25.94
CA PRO A 88 8.25 -5.17 27.34
C PRO A 88 8.70 -3.93 28.12
N ALA A 89 8.06 -3.66 29.25
CA ALA A 89 8.36 -2.53 30.11
C ALA A 89 9.79 -2.60 30.68
N LYS A 90 10.23 -3.79 31.09
CA LYS A 90 11.59 -4.05 31.58
C LYS A 90 12.41 -4.82 30.54
N LYS A 91 13.32 -4.13 29.84
CA LYS A 91 14.33 -4.78 28.99
C LYS A 91 15.37 -5.45 29.89
N ARG A 92 15.44 -6.78 29.85
CA ARG A 92 16.56 -7.52 30.48
C ARG A 92 17.81 -7.32 29.62
N VAL A 93 18.60 -6.30 29.96
CA VAL A 93 19.97 -6.16 29.46
C VAL A 93 20.84 -7.08 30.32
N ILE A 94 21.51 -8.04 29.68
CA ILE A 94 22.58 -8.78 30.34
C ILE A 94 23.78 -7.85 30.29
N GLU A 95 24.17 -7.28 31.42
CA GLU A 95 25.44 -6.54 31.49
C GLU A 95 26.59 -7.50 31.21
N MET A 96 27.53 -7.07 30.35
CA MET A 96 28.73 -7.85 30.09
C MET A 96 29.52 -7.97 31.40
N PRO A 97 29.83 -9.19 31.87
CA PRO A 97 30.59 -9.36 33.10
C PRO A 97 31.95 -8.67 32.95
N LEU A 98 32.29 -7.84 33.93
CA LEU A 98 33.58 -7.15 33.99
C LEU A 98 34.70 -8.21 33.95
N ALA A 99 35.62 -8.11 33.00
CA ALA A 99 36.73 -9.05 32.89
C ALA A 99 37.64 -8.91 34.13
N VAL A 100 37.77 -9.99 34.90
CA VAL A 100 38.49 -10.04 36.20
C VAL A 100 40.02 -9.85 36.06
N ASN A 101 40.56 -9.73 34.85
CA ASN A 101 42.00 -9.69 34.59
C ASN A 101 42.61 -8.31 34.33
N ASP A 102 41.87 -7.20 34.50
CA ASP A 102 42.46 -5.85 34.47
C ASP A 102 43.14 -5.51 35.81
N SER A 103 44.13 -6.32 36.19
CA SER A 103 45.04 -6.00 37.30
C SER A 103 46.05 -4.96 36.81
N ARG A 104 45.76 -3.67 37.05
CA ARG A 104 46.65 -2.55 36.74
C ARG A 104 47.95 -2.67 37.58
N PRO A 105 49.15 -2.71 36.98
CA PRO A 105 50.39 -2.76 37.76
C PRO A 105 50.63 -1.46 38.53
N PRO A 106 51.36 -1.49 39.67
CA PRO A 106 51.51 -0.34 40.55
C PRO A 106 52.30 0.77 39.85
N ARG A 107 51.80 1.99 39.99
CA ARG A 107 52.35 3.22 39.40
C ARG A 107 53.65 3.63 40.11
N THR A 108 54.79 3.46 39.45
CA THR A 108 56.03 4.14 39.85
C THR A 108 55.93 5.62 39.47
N GLU A 109 56.17 6.52 40.44
CA GLU A 109 56.19 7.96 40.23
C GLU A 109 57.27 8.38 39.23
N ARG A 110 56.88 9.18 38.22
CA ARG A 110 57.79 9.94 37.34
C ARG A 110 57.20 11.32 36.98
N PRO A 111 58.08 12.29 36.66
CA PRO A 111 57.95 13.74 36.92
C PRO A 111 57.03 14.49 35.91
N PRO A 112 56.79 15.82 36.06
CA PRO A 112 55.50 16.42 35.75
C PRO A 112 55.21 16.57 34.25
N ALA A 113 53.95 16.21 33.95
CA ALA A 113 53.11 16.53 32.81
C ALA A 113 53.73 17.36 31.67
N THR A 114 54.23 16.67 30.64
CA THR A 114 54.02 17.12 29.26
C THR A 114 52.77 16.40 28.75
N LEU A 115 51.77 17.16 28.31
CA LEU A 115 50.52 16.62 27.78
C LEU A 115 50.85 15.59 26.70
N ALA A 116 50.55 14.32 26.97
CA ALA A 116 50.71 13.25 26.01
C ALA A 116 49.86 13.60 24.78
N PRO A 117 50.42 13.53 23.55
CA PRO A 117 49.58 13.64 22.37
C PRO A 117 48.57 12.51 22.47
N VAL A 118 47.29 12.86 22.42
CA VAL A 118 46.19 11.91 22.33
C VAL A 118 46.45 11.11 21.05
N VAL A 119 47.12 9.97 21.19
CA VAL A 119 47.16 8.95 20.17
C VAL A 119 45.73 8.46 20.11
N GLY A 120 45.00 8.96 19.10
CA GLY A 120 43.66 8.49 18.80
C GLY A 120 43.74 6.98 18.76
N ILE A 121 43.12 6.33 19.75
CA ILE A 121 42.85 4.91 19.70
C ILE A 121 42.21 4.67 18.35
N ARG A 122 42.95 3.97 17.47
CA ARG A 122 42.43 3.55 16.19
C ARG A 122 41.37 2.52 16.55
N LEU A 123 40.13 2.95 16.75
CA LEU A 123 39.00 2.05 16.73
C LEU A 123 39.15 1.28 15.42
N GLU A 124 39.25 -0.05 15.50
CA GLU A 124 39.11 -0.91 14.34
C GLU A 124 37.69 -0.77 13.80
N GLY A 125 37.41 0.36 13.14
CA GLY A 125 36.19 0.64 12.39
C GLY A 125 36.14 -0.11 11.06
N GLY A 126 36.73 -1.31 11.02
CA GLY A 126 36.91 -2.09 9.80
C GLY A 126 35.71 -2.94 9.42
N SER A 127 34.84 -3.29 10.38
CA SER A 127 33.71 -4.19 10.16
C SER A 127 32.37 -3.46 10.06
N GLU A 128 32.12 -2.50 10.96
CA GLU A 128 30.85 -1.78 11.01
C GLU A 128 30.64 -0.87 9.78
N SER A 129 31.74 -0.25 9.29
CA SER A 129 31.71 0.51 8.04
C SER A 129 31.41 -0.37 6.83
N ARG A 130 31.89 -1.62 6.79
CA ARG A 130 31.61 -2.53 5.68
C ARG A 130 30.15 -2.97 5.68
N ILE A 131 29.59 -3.31 6.84
CA ILE A 131 28.19 -3.72 6.97
C ILE A 131 27.28 -2.54 6.63
N ALA A 132 27.52 -1.35 7.19
CA ALA A 132 26.76 -0.15 6.86
C ALA A 132 26.88 0.21 5.37
N LYS A 133 28.08 0.10 4.78
CA LYS A 133 28.30 0.35 3.36
C LYS A 133 27.62 -0.69 2.47
N THR A 134 27.54 -1.96 2.89
CA THR A 134 26.78 -2.98 2.16
C THR A 134 25.28 -2.80 2.27
N VAL A 135 24.77 -2.34 3.41
CA VAL A 135 23.34 -2.01 3.58
C VAL A 135 22.96 -0.82 2.71
N VAL A 136 23.76 0.26 2.75
CA VAL A 136 23.54 1.45 1.91
C VAL A 136 23.66 1.09 0.42
N ALA A 137 24.65 0.28 0.03
CA ALA A 137 24.80 -0.18 -1.35
C ALA A 137 23.62 -1.08 -1.79
N GLY A 138 23.15 -1.96 -0.92
CA GLY A 138 21.99 -2.82 -1.19
C GLY A 138 20.70 -2.02 -1.36
N VAL A 139 20.47 -1.02 -0.50
CA VAL A 139 19.33 -0.11 -0.61
C VAL A 139 19.44 0.71 -1.90
N ALA A 140 20.61 1.27 -2.21
CA ALA A 140 20.82 2.02 -3.44
C ALA A 140 20.59 1.16 -4.69
N LEU A 141 21.08 -0.09 -4.70
CA LEU A 141 20.88 -1.02 -5.80
C LEU A 141 19.41 -1.43 -5.93
N GLY A 142 18.70 -1.61 -4.82
CA GLY A 142 17.25 -1.84 -4.81
C GLY A 142 16.46 -0.65 -5.36
N VAL A 143 16.82 0.57 -4.97
CA VAL A 143 16.20 1.80 -5.51
C VAL A 143 16.47 1.93 -7.01
N VAL A 144 17.71 1.73 -7.44
CA VAL A 144 18.07 1.74 -8.87
C VAL A 144 17.29 0.65 -9.61
N GLY A 145 17.21 -0.56 -9.08
CA GLY A 145 16.44 -1.65 -9.65
C GLY A 145 14.94 -1.34 -9.78
N CYS A 146 14.34 -0.74 -8.75
CA CYS A 146 12.96 -0.27 -8.81
C CYS A 146 12.76 0.85 -9.84
N VAL A 147 13.66 1.84 -9.88
CA VAL A 147 13.62 2.92 -10.88
C VAL A 147 13.78 2.36 -12.29
N LEU A 148 14.67 1.39 -12.49
CA LEU A 148 14.94 0.76 -13.78
C LEU A 148 13.77 -0.12 -14.21
N ALA A 149 13.17 -0.88 -13.29
CA ALA A 149 11.92 -1.60 -13.53
C ALA A 149 10.81 -0.64 -13.93
N ILE A 150 10.55 0.42 -13.14
CA ILE A 150 9.53 1.44 -13.45
C ILE A 150 9.83 2.11 -14.80
N SER A 151 11.10 2.38 -15.12
CA SER A 151 11.50 2.98 -16.38
C SER A 151 11.32 2.02 -17.57
N LEU A 152 11.57 0.73 -17.41
CA LEU A 152 11.30 -0.29 -18.43
C LEU A 152 9.79 -0.49 -18.64
N TYR A 153 9.01 -0.47 -17.55
CA TYR A 153 7.55 -0.58 -17.60
C TYR A 153 6.87 0.70 -18.12
N ARG A 154 7.38 1.91 -17.81
CA ARG A 154 6.90 3.18 -18.37
C ARG A 154 7.43 3.46 -19.79
N GLY A 155 8.66 3.03 -20.09
CA GLY A 155 9.38 3.27 -21.35
C GLY A 155 8.98 2.34 -22.49
N GLY A 156 8.31 1.22 -22.19
CA GLY A 156 7.60 0.42 -23.20
C GLY A 156 8.47 -0.56 -23.99
N LEU A 157 9.36 -1.30 -23.33
CA LEU A 157 10.01 -2.46 -23.95
C LEU A 157 9.26 -3.78 -23.72
N ILE A 158 8.41 -3.88 -22.69
CA ILE A 158 7.66 -5.14 -22.38
C ILE A 158 6.19 -4.88 -22.09
N ALA A 159 5.82 -3.71 -21.56
CA ALA A 159 4.43 -3.30 -21.57
C ALA A 159 4.12 -2.77 -22.97
N SER A 160 3.22 -3.43 -23.70
CA SER A 160 2.49 -2.84 -24.82
C SER A 160 2.17 -1.41 -24.45
N ARG A 161 2.84 -0.44 -25.09
CA ARG A 161 2.52 0.97 -24.95
C ARG A 161 1.04 1.11 -25.32
N ALA A 162 0.16 1.05 -24.33
CA ALA A 162 -1.02 1.86 -24.32
C ALA A 162 -0.45 3.27 -24.35
N PHE A 163 -0.20 3.76 -25.56
CA PHE A 163 -0.07 5.17 -25.82
C PHE A 163 -1.39 5.76 -25.31
N TYR A 164 -1.44 6.12 -24.03
CA TYR A 164 -2.05 7.37 -23.65
C TYR A 164 -1.19 8.43 -24.34
N ALA A 165 -1.39 8.56 -25.65
CA ALA A 165 -1.37 9.89 -26.20
C ALA A 165 -2.36 10.63 -25.30
N PRO A 166 -1.96 11.70 -24.59
CA PRO A 166 -2.95 12.74 -24.40
C PRO A 166 -3.41 13.00 -25.83
N VAL A 167 -4.57 12.45 -26.21
CA VAL A 167 -5.30 12.98 -27.34
C VAL A 167 -5.37 14.43 -26.93
N ALA A 168 -4.59 15.26 -27.64
CA ALA A 168 -4.59 16.69 -27.44
C ALA A 168 -6.02 17.05 -27.13
N GLN A 169 -6.27 17.73 -26.01
CA GLN A 169 -7.59 18.21 -25.60
C GLN A 169 -8.15 19.08 -26.73
N GLN A 170 -8.58 18.46 -27.80
CA GLN A 170 -9.55 18.91 -28.74
C GLN A 170 -10.82 18.70 -27.93
N ASN A 171 -11.32 19.81 -27.40
CA ASN A 171 -12.47 19.88 -26.50
C ASN A 171 -13.74 19.46 -27.26
N LEU A 172 -13.83 18.18 -27.63
CA LEU A 172 -15.02 17.59 -28.23
C LEU A 172 -16.03 17.41 -27.12
N THR A 173 -17.14 18.12 -27.25
CA THR A 173 -18.23 18.18 -26.27
C THR A 173 -19.49 17.55 -26.86
N ALA A 174 -20.50 17.28 -26.01
CA ALA A 174 -21.75 16.66 -26.44
C ALA A 174 -22.59 17.50 -27.43
N SER A 175 -22.19 18.74 -27.70
CA SER A 175 -22.80 19.62 -28.71
C SER A 175 -22.12 19.55 -30.08
N ASP A 176 -21.04 18.80 -30.23
CA ASP A 176 -20.31 18.73 -31.50
C ASP A 176 -20.95 17.76 -32.48
N ASP A 177 -21.19 18.24 -33.69
CA ASP A 177 -21.72 17.45 -34.80
C ASP A 177 -20.60 16.81 -35.64
N TYR A 178 -20.97 15.90 -36.54
CA TYR A 178 -20.05 15.24 -37.47
C TYR A 178 -19.03 16.18 -38.12
N ARG A 179 -19.47 17.33 -38.65
CA ARG A 179 -18.59 18.30 -39.31
C ARG A 179 -17.55 18.91 -38.37
N SER A 180 -17.92 19.14 -37.10
CA SER A 180 -17.01 19.63 -36.08
C SER A 180 -15.96 18.59 -35.72
N VAL A 181 -16.38 17.32 -35.61
CA VAL A 181 -15.49 16.17 -35.37
C VAL A 181 -14.47 16.04 -36.51
N VAL A 182 -14.92 16.04 -37.77
CA VAL A 182 -14.05 15.93 -38.95
C VAL A 182 -13.10 17.13 -39.08
N ARG A 183 -13.57 18.34 -38.78
CA ARG A 183 -12.69 19.53 -38.75
C ARG A 183 -11.59 19.40 -37.69
N SER A 184 -11.90 18.77 -36.56
CA SER A 184 -10.97 18.62 -35.44
C SER A 184 -9.98 17.47 -35.63
N LEU A 185 -10.48 16.30 -36.06
CA LEU A 185 -9.72 15.04 -36.12
C LEU A 185 -9.26 14.67 -37.54
N GLY A 186 -9.74 15.38 -38.56
CA GLY A 186 -9.53 15.07 -39.98
C GLY A 186 -10.55 14.09 -40.54
N ASP A 187 -10.27 13.52 -41.71
CA ASP A 187 -11.17 12.54 -42.34
C ASP A 187 -11.08 11.16 -41.66
N PRO A 188 -12.22 10.52 -41.37
CA PRO A 188 -12.24 9.17 -40.83
C PRO A 188 -11.83 8.15 -41.90
N ALA A 189 -11.12 7.10 -41.48
CA ALA A 189 -10.71 6.03 -42.40
C ALA A 189 -11.80 4.97 -42.62
N ARG A 190 -12.73 4.85 -41.67
CA ARG A 190 -13.98 4.10 -41.85
C ARG A 190 -15.12 4.89 -41.25
N ASP A 191 -16.25 4.84 -41.93
CA ASP A 191 -17.49 5.51 -41.57
C ASP A 191 -18.60 4.45 -41.70
N GLY A 192 -19.38 4.27 -40.64
CA GLY A 192 -20.46 3.29 -40.61
C GLY A 192 -21.58 3.66 -39.66
N TRP A 193 -22.80 3.31 -40.04
CA TRP A 193 -24.01 3.50 -39.25
C TRP A 193 -24.44 2.20 -38.59
N GLN A 194 -24.96 2.31 -37.38
CA GLN A 194 -25.46 1.19 -36.60
C GLN A 194 -26.73 1.61 -35.85
N SER A 195 -27.83 0.91 -36.11
CA SER A 195 -29.07 1.13 -35.38
C SER A 195 -29.01 0.52 -33.99
N GLY A 196 -29.41 1.29 -32.98
CA GLY A 196 -29.47 0.89 -31.59
C GLY A 196 -30.82 0.31 -31.18
N ASP A 197 -30.82 -0.45 -30.10
CA ASP A 197 -32.00 -1.16 -29.55
C ASP A 197 -33.14 -0.21 -29.07
N GLN A 198 -32.95 1.11 -29.06
CA GLN A 198 -33.92 2.12 -28.60
C GLN A 198 -34.33 3.15 -29.67
N GLY A 199 -34.25 2.79 -30.96
CA GLY A 199 -34.61 3.70 -32.05
C GLY A 199 -33.68 4.92 -32.16
N ARG A 200 -32.44 4.75 -31.74
CA ARG A 200 -31.37 5.75 -31.89
C ARG A 200 -30.34 5.19 -32.85
N ASP A 201 -29.93 5.99 -33.81
CA ASP A 201 -28.88 5.61 -34.74
C ASP A 201 -27.53 6.09 -34.23
N PHE A 202 -26.55 5.19 -34.30
CA PHE A 202 -25.16 5.45 -33.95
C PHE A 202 -24.33 5.57 -35.21
N HIS A 203 -23.55 6.64 -35.28
CA HIS A 203 -22.60 6.89 -36.35
C HIS A 203 -21.19 6.69 -35.81
N ILE A 204 -20.50 5.67 -36.30
CA ILE A 204 -19.19 5.23 -35.79
C ILE A 204 -18.12 5.57 -36.81
N LEU A 205 -17.12 6.34 -36.37
CA LEU A 205 -16.03 6.84 -37.19
C LEU A 205 -14.69 6.32 -36.67
N TRP A 206 -13.93 5.64 -37.53
CA TRP A 206 -12.62 5.10 -37.18
C TRP A 206 -11.49 6.07 -37.55
N TYR A 207 -10.70 6.46 -36.55
CA TYR A 207 -9.53 7.32 -36.71
C TYR A 207 -8.23 6.55 -36.44
N PRO A 208 -7.57 5.96 -37.48
CA PRO A 208 -6.40 5.12 -37.29
C PRO A 208 -5.20 5.86 -36.71
N ARG A 209 -5.06 7.15 -37.06
CA ARG A 209 -4.02 8.05 -36.53
C ARG A 209 -4.14 8.23 -35.02
N HIS A 210 -5.37 8.38 -34.54
CA HIS A 210 -5.68 8.58 -33.13
C HIS A 210 -6.00 7.28 -32.37
N ARG A 211 -6.04 6.15 -33.08
CA ARG A 211 -6.31 4.81 -32.52
C ARG A 211 -7.65 4.74 -31.76
N LEU A 212 -8.64 5.49 -32.18
CA LEU A 212 -9.93 5.62 -31.52
C LEU A 212 -11.10 5.53 -32.50
N TYR A 213 -12.21 5.01 -32.01
CA TYR A 213 -13.51 5.05 -32.67
C TYR A 213 -14.31 6.19 -32.05
N VAL A 214 -14.66 7.21 -32.83
CA VAL A 214 -15.59 8.25 -32.39
C VAL A 214 -17.01 7.76 -32.61
N VAL A 215 -17.88 7.98 -31.63
CA VAL A 215 -19.30 7.63 -31.72
C VAL A 215 -20.14 8.89 -31.64
N LEU A 216 -21.03 9.05 -32.62
CA LEU A 216 -22.09 10.05 -32.60
C LEU A 216 -23.44 9.34 -32.50
N MET A 217 -24.42 10.02 -31.91
CA MET A 217 -25.78 9.51 -31.71
C MET A 217 -26.79 10.60 -32.11
N GLY A 218 -27.80 10.20 -32.87
CA GLY A 218 -28.95 11.04 -33.19
C GLY A 218 -30.27 10.31 -32.92
N GLN A 219 -31.34 11.08 -32.68
CA GLN A 219 -32.71 10.55 -32.77
C GLN A 219 -33.13 10.34 -34.24
N ASP A 220 -32.48 11.05 -35.15
CA ASP A 220 -32.65 10.95 -36.60
C ASP A 220 -31.24 10.89 -37.22
N SER A 221 -31.07 10.06 -38.25
CA SER A 221 -29.81 9.88 -38.99
C SER A 221 -29.28 11.19 -39.60
N ALA A 222 -30.10 12.24 -39.68
CA ALA A 222 -29.74 13.53 -40.24
C ALA A 222 -28.84 14.40 -39.34
N GLN A 223 -28.89 14.25 -38.00
CA GLN A 223 -28.16 15.13 -37.07
C GLN A 223 -27.53 14.37 -35.89
N PRO A 224 -26.52 13.51 -36.14
CA PRO A 224 -25.83 12.79 -35.08
C PRO A 224 -24.88 13.71 -34.30
N ARG A 225 -24.96 13.67 -32.95
CA ARG A 225 -24.11 14.44 -32.04
C ARG A 225 -23.08 13.57 -31.34
N TYR A 226 -21.91 14.11 -31.06
CA TYR A 226 -20.84 13.40 -30.37
C TYR A 226 -21.27 12.92 -28.97
N ILE A 227 -21.04 11.64 -28.69
CA ILE A 227 -21.36 11.02 -27.40
C ILE A 227 -20.14 10.38 -26.72
N GLY A 228 -18.98 10.39 -27.38
CA GLY A 228 -17.73 9.89 -26.83
C GLY A 228 -16.91 9.08 -27.83
N ALA A 229 -15.88 8.41 -27.31
CA ALA A 229 -14.99 7.59 -28.12
C ALA A 229 -14.63 6.28 -27.43
N LEU A 230 -14.41 5.24 -28.23
CA LEU A 230 -13.93 3.93 -27.83
C LEU A 230 -12.46 3.75 -28.26
N ASP A 231 -11.69 2.98 -27.47
CA ASP A 231 -10.35 2.57 -27.85
C ASP A 231 -10.36 1.42 -28.89
N ARG A 232 -9.17 0.99 -29.33
CA ARG A 232 -9.01 -0.19 -30.21
C ARG A 232 -9.57 -1.49 -29.64
N ASN A 233 -9.71 -1.58 -28.32
CA ASN A 233 -10.23 -2.75 -27.62
C ASN A 233 -11.74 -2.64 -27.38
N TRP A 234 -12.42 -1.67 -28.00
CA TRP A 234 -13.84 -1.42 -27.85
C TRP A 234 -14.25 -1.00 -26.42
N ARG A 235 -13.35 -0.35 -25.68
CA ARG A 235 -13.60 0.16 -24.33
C ARG A 235 -13.83 1.68 -24.37
N PRO A 236 -14.75 2.22 -23.55
CA PRO A 236 -14.93 3.67 -23.44
C PRO A 236 -13.63 4.38 -23.04
N ALA A 237 -13.12 5.20 -23.96
CA ALA A 237 -11.88 5.98 -23.78
C ALA A 237 -12.18 7.44 -23.45
N LEU A 238 -13.22 8.00 -24.10
CA LEU A 238 -13.70 9.36 -23.85
C LEU A 238 -15.19 9.31 -23.61
N THR A 239 -15.60 9.93 -22.50
CA THR A 239 -17.00 10.01 -22.10
C THR A 239 -17.40 11.46 -21.91
N VAL A 240 -18.62 11.80 -22.30
CA VAL A 240 -19.17 13.15 -22.15
C VAL A 240 -20.42 13.12 -21.28
N PRO A 241 -20.69 14.21 -20.53
CA PRO A 241 -21.93 14.32 -19.81
C PRO A 241 -23.10 14.50 -20.79
N LEU A 242 -24.14 13.68 -20.65
CA LEU A 242 -25.35 13.73 -21.47
C LEU A 242 -26.55 14.23 -20.64
N PRO A 243 -27.41 15.09 -21.20
CA PRO A 243 -28.66 15.48 -20.56
C PRO A 243 -29.52 14.25 -20.22
N GLY A 244 -29.94 14.11 -18.96
CA GLY A 244 -30.85 13.07 -18.49
C GLY A 244 -30.22 11.71 -18.13
N ILE A 245 -29.02 11.38 -18.63
CA ILE A 245 -28.34 10.09 -18.36
C ILE A 245 -27.10 10.26 -17.47
N GLY A 246 -26.64 11.51 -17.28
CA GLY A 246 -25.43 11.80 -16.53
C GLY A 246 -24.21 11.58 -17.40
N ASN A 247 -23.73 10.33 -17.54
CA ASN A 247 -22.49 9.99 -18.25
C ASN A 247 -22.74 9.02 -19.42
N SER A 248 -22.11 9.28 -20.58
CA SER A 248 -22.15 8.40 -21.76
C SER A 248 -21.50 7.02 -21.59
N TYR A 249 -20.76 6.79 -20.51
CA TYR A 249 -20.05 5.52 -20.26
C TYR A 249 -20.91 4.26 -20.44
N GLY A 250 -22.06 4.21 -19.76
CA GLY A 250 -22.92 3.01 -19.79
C GLY A 250 -23.49 2.72 -21.17
N LEU A 251 -23.66 3.76 -21.98
CA LEU A 251 -24.15 3.66 -23.34
C LEU A 251 -23.06 3.24 -24.31
N LEU A 252 -21.86 3.80 -24.17
CA LEU A 252 -20.70 3.37 -24.96
C LEU A 252 -20.30 1.92 -24.67
N ALA A 253 -20.45 1.48 -23.42
CA ALA A 253 -20.15 0.12 -23.01
C ALA A 253 -21.16 -0.93 -23.55
N SER A 254 -22.39 -0.52 -23.89
CA SER A 254 -23.41 -1.42 -24.43
C SER A 254 -23.43 -1.49 -25.97
N LEU A 255 -22.61 -0.68 -26.65
CA LEU A 255 -22.51 -0.69 -28.11
C LEU A 255 -21.89 -2.00 -28.61
N ARG A 256 -22.61 -2.68 -29.52
CA ARG A 256 -22.06 -3.86 -30.22
C ARG A 256 -20.89 -3.45 -31.10
N ARG A 257 -19.93 -4.35 -31.23
CA ARG A 257 -18.72 -4.14 -32.03
C ARG A 257 -19.04 -4.11 -33.52
N PHE A 258 -18.46 -3.13 -34.20
CA PHE A 258 -18.44 -2.98 -35.66
C PHE A 258 -17.47 -3.96 -36.32
#